data_AF-A0A1Z4JSJ7-F1
#
_entry.id   AF-A0A1Z4JSJ7-F1
#
_cell.length_a   1.000
_cell.length_b   1.000
_cell.length_c   1.000
_cell.angle_alpha   90.00
_cell.angle_beta   90.00
_cell.angle_gamma   90.00
#
_symmetry.space_group_name_H-M   'P 1'
#
loop_
_entity.id
_entity.type
_entity.pdbx_description
1 polymer ?
#
loop_
_entity_poly.entity_id
_entity_poly.type
_entity_poly.pdbx_seq_one_letter_code
_entity_poly.pdbx_strand_id
1 'polypeptide(L)'
;MTHFMTLVIMSPHTVNVREKVREMLAPFYSDLNVEPYREYLDQKDLLKEIQYLSTLSQQEVEELARKWEVPHDDIETLAKLNLDWYDDEVTGVDENGFYRMTTINPLGKWDSYESIEAEPGEDTPAISYPCLVLTLPPVIPYAIVTPDGKWYEAGSEVGIQTLKRSLLNANDSETPEEAAWGLTVREILARYSDHIVTALNCHI
;
A
#
# COMPACT_ATOMS: atom_id res chain seq x y z
N MET A 1 -3.04 -12.15 1.45
CA MET A 1 -4.22 -11.81 0.67
C MET A 1 -5.01 -10.81 1.46
N THR A 2 -4.83 -9.54 1.09
CA THR A 2 -5.33 -8.42 1.87
C THR A 2 -6.26 -7.60 1.00
N HIS A 3 -7.51 -7.50 1.44
CA HIS A 3 -8.50 -6.64 0.81
C HIS A 3 -8.44 -5.24 1.42
N PHE A 4 -8.58 -4.22 0.59
CA PHE A 4 -8.59 -2.83 1.05
C PHE A 4 -9.50 -1.95 0.19
N MET A 5 -10.08 -0.94 0.83
CA MET A 5 -10.94 0.03 0.14
C MET A 5 -10.10 1.10 -0.55
N THR A 6 -10.39 1.32 -1.83
CA THR A 6 -9.84 2.42 -2.64
C THR A 6 -10.97 3.33 -3.13
N LEU A 7 -10.84 4.64 -2.94
CA LEU A 7 -11.70 5.62 -3.60
C LEU A 7 -11.09 6.07 -4.92
N VAL A 8 -11.87 6.05 -5.99
CA VAL A 8 -11.47 6.59 -7.29
C VAL A 8 -12.29 7.83 -7.58
N ILE A 9 -11.61 8.98 -7.64
CA ILE A 9 -12.21 10.28 -7.88
C ILE A 9 -12.10 10.61 -9.37
N MET A 10 -13.22 10.93 -10.02
CA MET A 10 -13.29 11.16 -11.46
C MET A 10 -13.98 12.50 -11.76
N SER A 11 -13.71 13.05 -12.94
CA SER A 11 -14.38 14.28 -13.42
C SER A 11 -15.91 14.17 -13.29
N PRO A 12 -16.63 15.25 -12.91
CA PRO A 12 -18.09 15.23 -12.84
C PRO A 12 -18.78 14.95 -14.18
N HIS A 13 -18.04 15.07 -15.30
CA HIS A 13 -18.55 14.80 -16.64
C HIS A 13 -18.28 13.36 -17.12
N THR A 14 -17.82 12.47 -16.23
CA THR A 14 -17.54 11.08 -16.57
C THR A 14 -18.83 10.34 -16.90
N VAL A 15 -18.99 9.95 -18.16
CA VAL A 15 -20.18 9.23 -18.65
C VAL A 15 -20.09 7.73 -18.36
N ASN A 16 -18.93 7.12 -18.60
CA ASN A 16 -18.70 5.69 -18.38
C ASN A 16 -17.76 5.48 -17.18
N VAL A 17 -18.34 5.44 -15.99
CA VAL A 17 -17.59 5.28 -14.74
C VAL A 17 -16.75 4.00 -14.74
N ARG A 18 -17.31 2.88 -15.17
CA ARG A 18 -16.60 1.58 -15.18
C ARG A 18 -15.36 1.60 -16.07
N GLU A 19 -15.49 2.17 -17.27
CA GLU A 19 -14.36 2.29 -18.19
C GLU A 19 -13.32 3.27 -17.66
N LYS A 20 -13.75 4.40 -17.07
CA LYS A 20 -12.83 5.38 -16.52
C LYS A 20 -12.05 4.85 -15.32
N VAL A 21 -12.69 4.08 -14.43
CA VAL A 21 -12.01 3.37 -13.34
C VAL A 21 -10.92 2.45 -13.89
N ARG A 22 -11.24 1.64 -14.90
CA ARG A 22 -10.26 0.73 -15.51
C ARG A 22 -9.06 1.50 -16.09
N GLU A 23 -9.32 2.59 -16.79
CA GLU A 23 -8.26 3.46 -17.34
C GLU A 23 -7.35 4.02 -16.23
N MET A 24 -7.95 4.55 -15.16
CA MET A 24 -7.22 5.17 -14.06
C MET A 24 -6.44 4.16 -13.21
N LEU A 25 -6.91 2.91 -13.12
CA LEU A 25 -6.25 1.85 -12.37
C LEU A 25 -5.21 1.08 -13.17
N ALA A 26 -5.27 1.09 -14.51
CA ALA A 26 -4.39 0.30 -15.37
C ALA A 26 -2.89 0.46 -15.07
N PRO A 27 -2.34 1.66 -14.77
CA PRO A 27 -0.93 1.82 -14.43
C PRO A 27 -0.52 1.11 -13.13
N PHE A 28 -1.48 0.83 -12.25
CA PHE A 28 -1.24 0.27 -10.92
C PHE A 28 -1.52 -1.24 -10.84
N TYR A 29 -1.82 -1.90 -11.97
CA TYR A 29 -2.02 -3.34 -12.00
C TYR A 29 -0.71 -4.07 -11.75
N SER A 30 -0.67 -4.96 -10.76
CA SER A 30 0.57 -5.63 -10.31
C SER A 30 1.20 -6.50 -11.39
N ASP A 31 0.38 -7.18 -12.20
CA ASP A 31 0.86 -8.03 -13.30
C ASP A 31 0.98 -7.27 -14.63
N LEU A 32 1.05 -5.94 -14.58
CA LEU A 32 1.33 -5.16 -15.78
C LEU A 32 2.74 -5.51 -16.28
N ASN A 33 2.82 -6.10 -17.47
CA ASN A 33 4.09 -6.39 -18.12
C ASN A 33 4.86 -5.08 -18.37
N VAL A 34 6.01 -4.94 -17.70
CA VAL A 34 6.95 -3.83 -17.90
C VAL A 34 8.27 -4.34 -18.45
N GLU A 35 9.00 -3.46 -19.14
CA GLU A 35 10.36 -3.77 -19.58
C GLU A 35 11.27 -4.04 -18.37
N PRO A 36 12.22 -4.99 -18.48
CA PRO A 36 13.14 -5.27 -17.40
C PRO A 36 13.90 -4.01 -16.94
N TYR A 37 13.93 -3.77 -15.63
CA TYR A 37 14.66 -2.66 -15.04
C TYR A 37 15.47 -3.09 -13.83
N ARG A 38 16.41 -2.23 -13.43
CA ARG A 38 17.21 -2.43 -12.22
C ARG A 38 16.41 -1.95 -11.01
N GLU A 39 16.10 -2.88 -10.13
CA GLU A 39 15.68 -2.57 -8.77
C GLU A 39 16.93 -2.60 -7.89
N TYR A 40 17.11 -1.56 -7.06
CA TYR A 40 18.28 -1.42 -6.19
C TYR A 40 17.89 -1.67 -4.74
N LEU A 41 18.83 -2.24 -3.97
CA LEU A 41 18.65 -2.43 -2.54
C LEU A 41 18.67 -1.06 -1.85
N ASP A 42 17.52 -0.65 -1.28
CA ASP A 42 17.41 0.59 -0.54
C ASP A 42 18.30 0.54 0.71
N GLN A 43 19.35 1.36 0.71
CA GLN A 43 20.33 1.41 1.78
C GLN A 43 19.73 1.90 3.11
N LYS A 44 18.71 2.76 3.05
CA LYS A 44 18.02 3.24 4.24
C LYS A 44 17.22 2.12 4.88
N ASP A 45 16.57 1.28 4.08
CA ASP A 45 15.81 0.15 4.61
C ASP A 45 16.73 -0.96 5.13
N LEU A 46 17.84 -1.24 4.44
CA LEU A 46 18.88 -2.15 4.96
C LEU A 46 19.40 -1.68 6.33
N LEU A 47 19.72 -0.40 6.48
CA LEU A 47 20.22 0.14 7.75
C LEU A 47 19.17 0.09 8.87
N LYS A 48 17.89 0.36 8.57
CA LYS A 48 16.81 0.19 9.55
C LYS A 48 16.68 -1.26 9.99
N GLU A 49 16.79 -2.19 9.06
CA GLU A 49 16.65 -3.62 9.35
C GLU A 49 17.82 -4.12 10.20
N ILE A 50 19.06 -3.74 9.87
CA ILE A 50 20.23 -4.01 10.71
C ILE A 50 20.04 -3.44 12.12
N GLN A 51 19.53 -2.21 12.23
CA GLN A 51 19.25 -1.59 13.52
C GLN A 51 18.19 -2.37 14.29
N TYR A 52 17.11 -2.78 13.63
CA TYR A 52 16.04 -3.59 14.23
C TYR A 52 16.57 -4.93 14.74
N LEU A 53 17.29 -5.69 13.91
CA LEU A 53 17.90 -6.97 14.30
C LEU A 53 18.86 -6.80 15.48
N SER A 54 19.57 -5.68 15.56
CA SER A 54 20.45 -5.35 16.69
C SER A 54 19.70 -5.06 18.01
N THR A 55 18.39 -4.83 17.97
CA THR A 55 17.55 -4.69 19.17
C THR A 55 16.96 -6.00 19.66
N LEU A 56 17.01 -7.06 18.84
CA LEU A 56 16.50 -8.38 19.20
C LEU A 56 17.42 -9.08 20.19
N SER A 57 16.86 -10.04 20.93
CA SER A 57 17.65 -10.91 21.78
C SER A 57 18.51 -11.87 20.95
N GLN A 58 19.61 -12.33 21.52
CA GLN A 58 20.49 -13.30 20.86
C GLN A 58 19.72 -14.56 20.41
N GLN A 59 18.76 -15.03 21.20
CA GLN A 59 17.97 -16.22 20.87
C GLN A 59 17.09 -15.99 19.62
N GLU A 60 16.50 -14.80 19.46
CA GLU A 60 15.69 -14.45 18.29
C GLU A 60 16.55 -14.36 17.03
N VAL A 61 17.74 -13.77 17.13
CA VAL A 61 18.70 -13.70 16.01
C VAL A 61 19.19 -15.09 15.61
N GLU A 62 19.54 -15.94 16.57
CA GLU A 62 19.95 -17.34 16.30
C GLU A 62 18.84 -18.15 15.63
N GLU A 63 17.58 -17.93 16.02
CA GLU A 63 16.44 -18.60 15.41
C GLU A 63 16.23 -18.16 13.95
N LEU A 64 16.32 -16.86 13.67
CA LEU A 64 16.29 -16.31 12.31
C LEU A 64 17.46 -16.83 11.47
N ALA A 65 18.67 -16.80 12.00
CA ALA A 65 19.88 -17.33 11.35
C ALA A 65 19.76 -18.79 10.98
N ARG A 66 19.21 -19.60 11.88
CA ARG A 66 18.93 -21.01 11.60
C ARG A 66 17.86 -21.20 10.52
N LYS A 67 16.79 -20.40 10.51
CA LYS A 67 15.75 -20.47 9.47
C LYS A 67 16.32 -20.24 8.08
N TRP A 68 17.27 -19.32 7.99
CA TRP A 68 17.91 -18.92 6.74
C TRP A 68 19.22 -19.65 6.43
N GLU A 69 19.65 -20.56 7.31
CA GLU A 69 20.91 -21.31 7.20
C GLU A 69 22.16 -20.42 7.07
N VAL A 70 22.16 -19.25 7.74
CA VAL A 70 23.28 -18.30 7.75
C VAL A 70 23.92 -18.18 9.15
N PRO A 71 25.17 -17.71 9.26
CA PRO A 71 25.78 -17.41 10.55
C PRO A 71 25.01 -16.32 11.33
N HIS A 72 24.82 -16.50 12.64
CA HIS A 72 24.07 -15.56 13.48
C HIS A 72 24.81 -14.24 13.74
N ASP A 73 26.11 -14.19 13.49
CA ASP A 73 26.94 -12.99 13.56
C ASP A 73 26.93 -12.17 12.27
N ASP A 74 26.37 -12.71 11.17
CA ASP A 74 26.20 -12.00 9.90
C ASP A 74 24.85 -11.28 9.82
N ILE A 75 24.72 -10.22 10.61
CA ILE A 75 23.51 -9.40 10.71
C ILE A 75 23.17 -8.72 9.37
N GLU A 76 24.16 -8.37 8.56
CA GLU A 76 23.91 -7.73 7.27
C GLU A 76 23.26 -8.70 6.28
N THR A 77 23.77 -9.93 6.17
CA THR A 77 23.14 -10.96 5.33
C THR A 77 21.74 -11.30 5.83
N LEU A 78 21.55 -11.41 7.15
CA LEU A 78 20.23 -11.59 7.74
C LEU A 78 19.26 -10.46 7.38
N ALA A 79 19.72 -9.22 7.43
CA ALA A 79 18.91 -8.07 7.07
C ALA A 79 18.51 -8.10 5.58
N LYS A 80 19.45 -8.44 4.68
CA LYS A 80 19.14 -8.61 3.24
C LYS A 80 18.08 -9.70 3.03
N LEU A 81 18.25 -10.86 3.66
CA LEU A 81 17.28 -11.95 3.54
C LEU A 81 15.90 -11.58 4.11
N ASN A 82 15.85 -10.83 5.21
CA ASN A 82 14.56 -10.37 5.76
C ASN A 82 13.89 -9.29 4.88
N LEU A 83 14.64 -8.65 3.99
CA LEU A 83 14.15 -7.73 2.96
C LEU A 83 13.87 -8.44 1.63
N ASP A 84 13.88 -9.78 1.59
CA ASP A 84 13.73 -10.58 0.36
C ASP A 84 14.78 -10.25 -0.72
N TRP A 85 16.00 -9.94 -0.29
CA TRP A 85 17.18 -9.79 -1.15
C TRP A 85 18.07 -11.02 -1.03
N TYR A 86 17.76 -12.03 -1.84
CA TYR A 86 18.53 -13.26 -1.93
C TYR A 86 19.73 -13.11 -2.87
N ASP A 87 20.88 -13.66 -2.48
CA ASP A 87 22.13 -13.53 -3.26
C ASP A 87 22.03 -14.10 -4.68
N ASP A 88 21.17 -15.11 -4.90
CA ASP A 88 20.94 -15.72 -6.21
C ASP A 88 20.00 -14.89 -7.12
N GLU A 89 19.28 -13.91 -6.57
CA GLU A 89 18.48 -12.94 -7.33
C GLU A 89 19.30 -11.68 -7.71
N VAL A 90 20.40 -11.43 -7.00
CA VAL A 90 21.29 -10.29 -7.29
C VAL A 90 21.92 -10.46 -8.66
N THR A 91 21.62 -9.52 -9.56
CA THR A 91 22.15 -9.53 -10.92
C THR A 91 23.52 -8.87 -11.02
N GLY A 92 23.82 -7.89 -10.16
CA GLY A 92 25.11 -7.22 -10.14
C GLY A 92 25.24 -6.11 -9.10
N VAL A 93 26.39 -5.44 -9.14
CA VAL A 93 26.71 -4.26 -8.32
C VAL A 93 27.24 -3.17 -9.23
N ASP A 94 26.72 -1.95 -9.09
CA ASP A 94 27.24 -0.76 -9.76
C ASP A 94 27.44 0.41 -8.78
N GLU A 95 27.61 1.63 -9.31
CA GLU A 95 27.81 2.85 -8.52
C GLU A 95 26.64 3.19 -7.58
N ASN A 96 25.45 2.63 -7.80
CA ASN A 96 24.27 2.77 -6.94
C ASN A 96 24.10 1.59 -5.96
N GLY A 97 24.99 0.59 -6.00
CA GLY A 97 24.98 -0.57 -5.11
C GLY A 97 24.48 -1.85 -5.76
N PHE A 98 23.99 -2.79 -4.94
CA PHE A 98 23.43 -4.06 -5.39
C PHE A 98 22.12 -3.84 -6.13
N TYR A 99 21.95 -4.55 -7.26
CA TYR A 99 20.71 -4.53 -8.02
C TYR A 99 20.30 -5.92 -8.49
N ARG A 100 18.98 -6.10 -8.67
CA ARG A 100 18.37 -7.22 -9.40
C ARG A 100 17.62 -6.71 -10.62
N MET A 101 17.58 -7.51 -11.68
CA MET A 101 16.71 -7.24 -12.82
C MET A 101 15.33 -7.79 -12.55
N THR A 102 14.31 -6.95 -12.64
CA THR A 102 12.92 -7.35 -12.41
C THR A 102 12.01 -6.84 -13.52
N THR A 103 10.87 -7.51 -13.68
CA THR A 103 9.77 -7.12 -14.56
C THR A 103 8.47 -6.90 -13.78
N ILE A 104 8.56 -6.80 -12.44
CA ILE A 104 7.42 -6.46 -11.58
C ILE A 104 7.05 -5.01 -11.83
N ASN A 105 5.76 -4.69 -11.95
CA ASN A 105 5.35 -3.30 -12.10
C ASN A 105 5.76 -2.49 -10.86
N PRO A 106 6.65 -1.46 -10.96
CA PRO A 106 7.05 -0.65 -9.81
C PRO A 106 5.90 0.18 -9.23
N LEU A 107 4.83 0.35 -9.99
CA LEU A 107 3.59 1.00 -9.56
C LEU A 107 2.51 0.00 -9.18
N GLY A 108 2.79 -1.30 -9.13
CA GLY A 108 1.82 -2.35 -8.80
C GLY A 108 1.21 -2.13 -7.42
N LYS A 109 -0.13 -2.06 -7.34
CA LYS A 109 -0.92 -1.86 -6.12
C LYS A 109 -2.09 -2.83 -5.98
N TRP A 110 -2.51 -3.49 -7.06
CA TRP A 110 -3.66 -4.39 -7.06
C TRP A 110 -3.53 -5.48 -8.13
N ASP A 111 -4.06 -6.67 -7.87
CA ASP A 111 -4.18 -7.76 -8.87
C ASP A 111 -5.63 -7.97 -9.36
N SER A 112 -6.61 -7.57 -8.54
CA SER A 112 -8.03 -7.62 -8.84
C SER A 112 -8.78 -6.58 -8.01
N TYR A 113 -9.99 -6.24 -8.45
CA TYR A 113 -10.87 -5.35 -7.69
C TYR A 113 -12.34 -5.65 -7.99
N GLU A 114 -13.19 -5.35 -7.02
CA GLU A 114 -14.64 -5.35 -7.14
C GLU A 114 -15.20 -3.95 -6.86
N SER A 115 -16.25 -3.55 -7.59
CA SER A 115 -16.91 -2.27 -7.33
C SER A 115 -17.84 -2.40 -6.14
N ILE A 116 -17.74 -1.46 -5.20
CA ILE A 116 -18.66 -1.35 -4.07
C ILE A 116 -19.81 -0.45 -4.53
N GLU A 117 -20.99 -1.04 -4.74
CA GLU A 117 -22.18 -0.28 -5.16
C GLU A 117 -22.81 0.47 -3.99
N ALA A 118 -22.79 -0.13 -2.80
CA ALA A 118 -23.28 0.51 -1.59
C ALA A 118 -22.59 -0.02 -0.34
N GLU A 119 -22.45 0.86 0.65
CA GLU A 119 -21.99 0.51 2.00
C GLU A 119 -23.15 0.69 2.98
N PRO A 120 -23.51 -0.34 3.76
CA PRO A 120 -24.53 -0.20 4.79
C PRO A 120 -23.99 0.72 5.88
N GLY A 121 -24.78 1.73 6.25
CA GLY A 121 -24.49 2.51 7.45
C GLY A 121 -25.23 1.91 8.64
N GLU A 122 -24.51 1.54 9.70
CA GLU A 122 -25.13 1.11 10.96
C GLU A 122 -25.81 2.30 11.66
N ASP A 123 -25.11 3.44 11.74
CA ASP A 123 -25.57 4.69 12.36
C ASP A 123 -25.57 5.89 11.39
N THR A 124 -25.28 5.65 10.11
CA THR A 124 -25.21 6.68 9.07
C THR A 124 -26.07 6.29 7.87
N PRO A 125 -26.49 7.24 7.01
CA PRO A 125 -27.13 6.89 5.76
C PRO A 125 -26.23 5.98 4.93
N ALA A 126 -26.80 4.94 4.33
CA ALA A 126 -26.07 4.08 3.41
C ALA A 126 -25.42 4.92 2.29
N ILE A 127 -24.17 4.60 1.96
CA ILE A 127 -23.47 5.26 0.87
C ILE A 127 -23.83 4.51 -0.41
N SER A 128 -24.20 5.22 -1.46
CA SER A 128 -24.38 4.63 -2.79
C SER A 128 -23.34 5.21 -3.73
N TYR A 129 -22.64 4.35 -4.47
CA TYR A 129 -21.62 4.75 -5.43
C TYR A 129 -22.08 4.47 -6.87
N PRO A 130 -21.63 5.28 -7.85
CA PRO A 130 -20.88 6.51 -7.68
C PRO A 130 -21.72 7.65 -7.07
N CYS A 131 -21.11 8.55 -6.32
CA CYS A 131 -21.75 9.74 -5.75
C CYS A 131 -20.86 10.98 -5.90
N LEU A 132 -21.38 12.16 -5.55
CA LEU A 132 -20.57 13.37 -5.48
C LEU A 132 -19.68 13.36 -4.24
N VAL A 133 -18.42 13.77 -4.38
CA VAL A 133 -17.48 13.85 -3.26
C VAL A 133 -18.02 14.72 -2.12
N LEU A 134 -18.66 15.86 -2.43
CA LEU A 134 -19.28 16.73 -1.42
C LEU A 134 -20.38 16.03 -0.59
N THR A 135 -20.99 14.98 -1.13
CA THR A 135 -22.06 14.21 -0.46
C THR A 135 -21.54 12.97 0.26
N LEU A 136 -20.25 12.65 0.10
CA LEU A 136 -19.63 11.50 0.74
C LEU A 136 -19.55 11.76 2.26
N PRO A 137 -20.02 10.84 3.13
CA PRO A 137 -19.82 10.98 4.55
C PRO A 137 -18.32 10.87 4.90
N PRO A 138 -17.91 11.21 6.13
CA PRO A 138 -16.54 11.02 6.57
C PRO A 138 -16.14 9.54 6.47
N VAL A 139 -15.36 9.21 5.44
CA VAL A 139 -14.80 7.89 5.20
C VAL A 139 -13.30 8.02 5.02
N ILE A 140 -12.54 7.09 5.61
CA ILE A 140 -11.09 7.05 5.50
C ILE A 140 -10.73 5.77 4.74
N PRO A 141 -10.53 5.83 3.40
CA PRO A 141 -10.10 4.67 2.64
C PRO A 141 -8.65 4.33 2.92
N TYR A 142 -8.21 3.14 2.52
CA TYR A 142 -6.79 2.80 2.52
C TYR A 142 -6.06 3.57 1.42
N ALA A 143 -6.69 3.70 0.24
CA ALA A 143 -6.10 4.39 -0.90
C ALA A 143 -7.09 5.34 -1.61
N ILE A 144 -6.54 6.34 -2.29
CA ILE A 144 -7.27 7.27 -3.16
C ILE A 144 -6.55 7.39 -4.49
N VAL A 145 -7.30 7.27 -5.58
CA VAL A 145 -6.85 7.63 -6.93
C VAL A 145 -7.50 8.94 -7.35
N THR A 146 -6.68 9.95 -7.65
CA THR A 146 -7.16 11.29 -8.03
C THR A 146 -7.34 11.43 -9.54
N PRO A 147 -8.11 12.43 -10.02
CA PRO A 147 -8.37 12.62 -11.46
C PRO A 147 -7.12 12.84 -12.32
N ASP A 148 -6.03 13.33 -11.72
CA ASP A 148 -4.72 13.50 -12.37
C ASP A 148 -3.87 12.21 -12.39
N GLY A 149 -4.47 11.07 -12.01
CA GLY A 149 -3.85 9.75 -12.12
C GLY A 149 -2.84 9.43 -11.02
N LYS A 150 -2.91 10.12 -9.87
CA LYS A 150 -2.01 9.84 -8.73
C LYS A 150 -2.67 8.88 -7.74
N TRP A 151 -1.85 7.97 -7.23
CA TRP A 151 -2.20 7.03 -6.17
C TRP A 151 -1.67 7.56 -4.83
N TYR A 152 -2.57 7.67 -3.85
CA TYR A 152 -2.25 7.99 -2.46
C TYR A 152 -2.70 6.82 -1.59
N GLU A 153 -1.87 6.41 -0.63
CA GLU A 153 -2.21 5.32 0.29
C GLU A 153 -1.75 5.62 1.71
N ALA A 154 -2.42 5.00 2.67
CA ALA A 154 -2.20 5.20 4.09
C ALA A 154 -0.82 4.69 4.58
N GLY A 155 -0.19 3.79 3.82
CA GLY A 155 1.04 3.10 4.21
C GLY A 155 0.77 1.79 4.96
N SER A 156 1.83 1.01 5.17
CA SER A 156 1.75 -0.33 5.78
C SER A 156 1.36 -0.28 7.26
N GLU A 157 1.92 0.64 8.03
CA GLU A 157 1.65 0.76 9.47
C GLU A 157 0.18 1.13 9.74
N VAL A 158 -0.36 2.13 9.04
CA VAL A 158 -1.78 2.51 9.15
C VAL A 158 -2.71 1.37 8.75
N GLY A 159 -2.36 0.60 7.70
CA GLY A 159 -3.12 -0.58 7.28
C GLY A 159 -3.16 -1.67 8.37
N ILE A 160 -2.02 -1.97 8.98
CA ILE A 160 -1.90 -2.96 10.06
C ILE A 160 -2.70 -2.52 11.30
N GLN A 161 -2.62 -1.25 11.68
CA GLN A 161 -3.36 -0.73 12.84
C GLN A 161 -4.87 -0.76 12.63
N THR A 162 -5.33 -0.40 11.42
CA THR A 162 -6.74 -0.49 11.03
C THR A 162 -7.25 -1.94 11.11
N LEU A 163 -6.46 -2.90 10.63
CA LEU A 163 -6.76 -4.33 10.71
C LEU A 163 -6.79 -4.84 12.17
N LYS A 164 -5.84 -4.40 13.02
CA LYS A 164 -5.82 -4.75 14.43
C LYS A 164 -7.08 -4.26 15.15
N ARG A 165 -7.54 -3.04 14.91
CA ARG A 165 -8.79 -2.55 15.52
C ARG A 165 -10.00 -3.35 15.07
N SER A 166 -10.11 -3.62 13.76
CA SER A 166 -11.28 -4.31 13.20
C SER A 166 -11.37 -5.78 13.62
N LEU A 167 -10.24 -6.48 13.74
CA LEU A 167 -10.20 -7.89 14.11
C LEU A 167 -10.11 -8.14 15.62
N LEU A 168 -9.42 -7.27 16.36
CA LEU A 168 -9.09 -7.50 17.77
C LEU A 168 -9.90 -6.64 18.74
N ASN A 169 -10.80 -5.77 18.25
CA ASN A 169 -11.51 -4.76 19.07
C ASN A 169 -10.53 -3.97 19.97
N ALA A 170 -9.31 -3.74 19.48
CA ALA A 170 -8.31 -2.98 20.20
C ALA A 170 -8.75 -1.52 20.30
N ASN A 171 -8.96 -1.01 21.52
CA ASN A 171 -9.23 0.41 21.80
C ASN A 171 -7.94 1.24 21.76
N ASP A 172 -7.10 1.01 20.76
CA ASP A 172 -5.87 1.77 20.63
C ASP A 172 -6.18 3.17 20.10
N SER A 173 -5.62 4.19 20.75
CA SER A 173 -5.73 5.58 20.32
C SER A 173 -5.20 5.75 18.89
N GLU A 174 -5.82 6.65 18.14
CA GLU A 174 -5.36 7.04 16.81
C GLU A 174 -3.87 7.43 16.84
N THR A 175 -3.09 6.81 15.97
CA THR A 175 -1.66 7.10 15.83
C THR A 175 -1.46 8.44 15.09
N PRO A 176 -0.31 9.11 15.27
CA PRO A 176 0.00 10.32 14.50
C PRO A 176 -0.06 10.11 12.97
N GLU A 177 0.30 8.90 12.50
CA GLU A 177 0.27 8.54 11.07
C GLU A 177 -1.16 8.39 10.54
N GLU A 178 -2.05 7.77 11.31
CA GLU A 178 -3.47 7.70 10.97
C GLU A 178 -4.12 9.08 10.92
N ALA A 179 -3.83 9.92 11.91
CA ALA A 179 -4.34 11.28 11.95
C ALA A 179 -3.83 12.09 10.74
N ALA A 180 -2.56 11.91 10.34
CA ALA A 180 -1.97 12.53 9.16
C ALA A 180 -2.61 12.02 7.86
N TRP A 181 -2.89 10.72 7.77
CA TRP A 181 -3.61 10.15 6.64
C TRP A 181 -5.04 10.69 6.57
N GLY A 182 -5.78 10.72 7.68
CA GLY A 182 -7.12 11.29 7.74
C GLY A 182 -7.17 12.77 7.39
N LEU A 183 -6.11 13.54 7.68
CA LEU A 183 -5.96 14.90 7.18
C LEU A 183 -5.75 14.92 5.65
N THR A 184 -4.85 14.10 5.13
CA THR A 184 -4.57 13.98 3.69
C THR A 184 -5.83 13.63 2.90
N VAL A 185 -6.60 12.65 3.37
CA VAL A 185 -7.90 12.26 2.78
C VAL A 185 -8.84 13.45 2.71
N ARG A 186 -9.02 14.18 3.82
CA ARG A 186 -9.91 15.35 3.87
C ARG A 186 -9.47 16.45 2.92
N GLU A 187 -8.17 16.72 2.82
CA GLU A 187 -7.63 17.71 1.88
C GLU A 187 -7.89 17.32 0.42
N ILE A 188 -7.68 16.05 0.07
CA ILE A 188 -7.94 15.54 -1.28
C ILE A 188 -9.44 15.63 -1.61
N LEU A 189 -10.31 15.16 -0.72
CA LEU A 189 -11.76 15.20 -0.95
C LEU A 189 -12.28 16.64 -1.03
N ALA A 190 -11.75 17.56 -0.21
CA ALA A 190 -12.12 18.98 -0.29
C ALA A 190 -11.71 19.60 -1.64
N ARG A 191 -10.51 19.27 -2.14
CA ARG A 191 -10.01 19.75 -3.43
C ARG A 191 -10.86 19.29 -4.61
N TYR A 192 -11.43 18.10 -4.54
CA TYR A 192 -12.25 17.51 -5.60
C TYR A 192 -13.73 17.41 -5.20
N SER A 193 -14.24 18.37 -4.42
CA SER A 193 -15.59 18.30 -3.85
C SER A 193 -16.72 18.25 -4.89
N ASP A 194 -16.51 18.84 -6.08
CA ASP A 194 -17.45 18.81 -7.20
C ASP A 194 -17.31 17.58 -8.10
N HIS A 195 -16.37 16.67 -7.82
CA HIS A 195 -16.13 15.46 -8.59
C HIS A 195 -17.06 14.32 -8.17
N ILE A 196 -17.12 13.28 -9.00
CA ILE A 196 -17.75 12.02 -8.62
C ILE A 196 -16.70 11.07 -8.05
N VAL A 197 -17.12 10.20 -7.14
CA VAL A 197 -16.29 9.18 -6.51
C VAL A 197 -16.98 7.83 -6.55
N THR A 198 -16.21 6.77 -6.72
CA THR A 198 -16.64 5.38 -6.54
C THR A 198 -15.69 4.66 -5.60
N ALA A 199 -16.21 3.70 -4.84
CA ALA A 199 -15.41 2.87 -3.96
C ALA A 199 -15.18 1.49 -4.58
N LEU A 200 -13.98 0.96 -4.38
CA LEU A 200 -13.56 -0.34 -4.85
C LEU A 200 -13.00 -1.14 -3.68
N ASN A 201 -13.29 -2.43 -3.67
CA ASN A 201 -12.58 -3.40 -2.85
C ASN A 201 -11.43 -3.98 -3.69
N CYS A 202 -10.21 -3.52 -3.46
CA CYS A 202 -9.00 -3.97 -4.16
C CYS A 202 -8.35 -5.15 -3.42
N HIS A 203 -7.66 -6.01 -4.16
CA HIS A 203 -6.89 -7.15 -3.64
C HIS A 203 -5.41 -7.01 -4.03
N ILE A 204 -4.54 -7.46 -3.11
CA ILE A 204 -3.09 -7.62 -3.29
C ILE A 204 -2.60 -8.88 -2.54
#